data_AF-A0A3D6ETZ4-F1
#
_entry.id   AF-A0A3D6ETZ4-F1
#
_cell.length_a   1.000
_cell.length_b   1.000
_cell.length_c   1.000
_cell.angle_alpha   90.00
_cell.angle_beta   90.00
_cell.angle_gamma   90.00
#
_symmetry.space_group_name_H-M   'P 1'
#
loop_
_entity.id
_entity.type
_entity.pdbx_description
1 polymer ?
#
loop_
_entity_poly.entity_id
_entity_poly.type
_entity_poly.pdbx_seq_one_letter_code
_entity_poly.pdbx_strand_id
1 'polypeptide(L)' 'MLITFSEEHLAWFFDWLLQNRDNPDLYFPLANGQDRIYRSPLDNFFITFNFNELEELEMLYGQVQLVWQARKIVNTKV' A
#
# COMPACT_ATOMS: atom_id res chain seq x y z
N MET A 1 -2.66 10.34 -14.89
CA MET A 1 -1.64 10.86 -13.97
C MET A 1 -0.91 9.64 -13.41
N LEU A 2 0.39 9.48 -13.68
CA LEU A 2 1.18 8.39 -13.12
C LEU A 2 1.76 8.88 -11.79
N ILE A 3 1.36 8.26 -10.68
CA ILE A 3 1.97 8.56 -9.38
C ILE A 3 3.24 7.71 -9.28
N THR A 4 4.39 8.36 -9.40
CA THR A 4 5.69 7.73 -9.20
C THR A 4 6.14 7.94 -7.77
N PHE A 5 6.42 6.86 -7.05
CA PHE A 5 7.02 6.92 -5.72
C PHE A 5 8.52 6.62 -5.80
N SER A 6 9.31 7.24 -4.92
CA SER A 6 10.63 6.67 -4.60
C SER A 6 10.43 5.38 -3.77
N GLU A 7 11.46 4.53 -3.70
CA GLU A 7 11.42 3.29 -2.91
C GLU A 7 10.99 3.55 -1.45
N GLU A 8 11.58 4.56 -0.80
CA GLU A 8 11.26 4.94 0.58
C GLU A 8 9.81 5.41 0.74
N HIS A 9 9.31 6.26 -0.16
CA HIS A 9 7.93 6.75 -0.07
C HIS A 9 6.92 5.64 -0.35
N LEU A 10 7.25 4.71 -1.24
CA LEU A 10 6.42 3.55 -1.52
C LEU A 10 6.34 2.63 -0.30
N ALA A 11 7.48 2.36 0.34
CA ALA A 11 7.54 1.56 1.55
C ALA A 11 6.72 2.20 2.69
N TRP A 12 6.94 3.49 2.93
CA TRP A 12 6.16 4.24 3.91
C TRP A 12 4.65 4.19 3.64
N PHE A 13 4.24 4.35 2.38
CA PHE A 13 2.83 4.31 1.99
C PHE A 13 2.20 2.95 2.31
N PHE A 14 2.89 1.86 1.95
CA PHE A 14 2.38 0.51 2.21
C PHE A 14 2.36 0.17 3.70
N ASP A 15 3.39 0.55 4.46
CA ASP A 15 3.40 0.38 5.91
C ASP A 15 2.24 1.12 6.56
N TRP A 16 2.01 2.39 6.17
CA TRP A 16 0.89 3.18 6.64
C TRP A 16 -0.47 2.54 6.28
N LEU A 17 -0.62 2.05 5.04
CA LEU A 17 -1.84 1.41 4.58
C LEU A 17 -2.16 0.16 5.41
N LEU A 18 -1.19 -0.73 5.58
CA LEU A 18 -1.36 -1.99 6.29
C LEU A 18 -1.60 -1.78 7.80
N GLN A 19 -0.95 -0.78 8.41
CA GLN A 19 -1.22 -0.40 9.80
C GLN A 19 -2.66 0.10 10.02
N ASN A 20 -3.28 0.68 8.98
CA ASN A 20 -4.62 1.23 9.04
C ASN A 20 -5.70 0.31 8.46
N ARG A 21 -5.37 -0.92 8.03
CA ARG A 21 -6.31 -1.82 7.35
C ARG A 21 -7.57 -2.15 8.17
N ASP A 22 -7.38 -2.26 9.48
CA ASP A 22 -8.42 -2.63 10.45
C ASP A 22 -9.01 -1.40 11.16
N ASN A 23 -8.69 -0.18 10.69
CA ASN A 23 -9.21 1.04 11.28
C ASN A 23 -10.71 1.18 10.97
N PRO A 24 -11.60 1.17 11.98
CA PRO A 24 -13.04 1.26 11.78
C PRO A 24 -13.47 2.61 11.19
N ASP A 25 -12.71 3.68 11.41
CA ASP A 25 -13.01 5.02 10.88
C ASP A 25 -12.83 5.10 9.36
N LEU A 26 -12.14 4.12 8.77
CA LEU A 26 -11.93 4.01 7.32
C LEU A 26 -12.92 3.06 6.65
N TYR A 27 -13.80 2.41 7.43
CA TYR A 27 -14.78 1.46 6.92
C TYR A 27 -16.02 2.15 6.34
N PHE A 28 -16.20 2.05 5.03
CA PHE A 28 -17.35 2.57 4.31
C PHE A 28 -17.76 1.59 3.21
N PRO A 29 -18.78 0.75 3.44
CA PRO A 29 -19.23 -0.20 2.43
C PRO A 29 -19.85 0.54 1.24
N LEU A 30 -19.26 0.33 0.06
CA LEU A 30 -19.69 0.92 -1.21
C LEU A 30 -20.41 -0.13 -2.07
N ALA A 31 -21.30 0.32 -2.96
CA ALA A 31 -22.10 -0.54 -3.82
C ALA A 31 -21.29 -1.41 -4.79
N ASN A 32 -20.03 -1.04 -5.06
CA ASN A 32 -19.10 -1.76 -5.92
C ASN A 32 -18.26 -2.83 -5.18
N GLY A 33 -18.58 -3.13 -3.91
CA GLY A 33 -17.88 -4.13 -3.11
C GLY A 33 -16.60 -3.64 -2.41
N GLN A 34 -16.26 -2.36 -2.58
CA GLN A 34 -15.19 -1.70 -1.83
C GLN A 34 -15.68 -1.36 -0.43
N ASP A 35 -14.80 -1.42 0.57
CA ASP A 35 -15.23 -1.24 1.96
C ASP A 35 -14.27 -0.42 2.83
N ARG A 36 -13.10 -0.05 2.32
CA ARG A 36 -12.13 0.86 2.93
C ARG A 36 -11.88 2.06 2.05
N ILE A 37 -11.89 3.26 2.62
CA ILE A 37 -11.58 4.51 1.91
C ILE A 37 -10.45 5.26 2.61
N TYR A 38 -9.34 5.42 1.90
CA TYR A 38 -8.15 6.14 2.34
C TYR A 38 -8.09 7.50 1.64
N ARG A 39 -8.29 8.58 2.41
CA ARG A 39 -8.32 9.95 1.87
C ARG A 39 -6.91 10.52 1.74
N SER A 40 -6.64 11.17 0.62
CA SER A 40 -5.41 11.95 0.44
C SER A 40 -5.53 13.31 1.14
N PRO A 41 -4.41 13.92 1.57
CA PRO A 41 -4.36 15.34 1.90
C PRO A 41 -4.70 16.26 0.73
N LEU A 42 -4.59 15.76 -0.51
CA LEU A 42 -5.02 16.47 -1.70
C LEU A 42 -6.53 16.30 -1.90
N ASP A 43 -7.23 17.41 -2.05
CA ASP A 43 -8.68 17.41 -2.28
C ASP A 43 -9.08 16.53 -3.48
N ASN A 44 -10.20 15.84 -3.33
CA ASN A 44 -10.79 14.95 -4.34
C ASN A 44 -9.93 13.73 -4.74
N PHE A 45 -8.88 13.41 -3.99
CA PHE A 45 -8.11 12.19 -4.20
C PHE A 45 -8.32 11.22 -3.05
N PHE A 46 -8.72 9.99 -3.37
CA PHE A 46 -8.85 8.91 -2.40
C PHE A 46 -8.55 7.59 -3.09
N ILE A 47 -8.16 6.61 -2.29
CA ILE A 47 -7.94 5.24 -2.74
C ILE A 47 -8.92 4.37 -1.97
N THR A 48 -9.56 3.44 -2.66
CA THR A 48 -10.45 2.47 -2.04
C THR A 48 -9.85 1.08 -2.16
N PHE A 49 -10.08 0.27 -1.13
CA PHE A 49 -9.81 -1.16 -1.18
C PHE A 49 -10.99 -1.93 -0.59
N ASN A 50 -11.16 -3.17 -1.00
CA ASN A 50 -11.84 -4.17 -0.19
C ASN A 50 -10.82 -4.98 0.64
N PHE A 51 -11.33 -5.77 1.58
CA PHE A 51 -10.48 -6.57 2.46
C PHE A 51 -9.54 -7.53 1.70
N ASN A 52 -10.04 -8.23 0.67
CA ASN A 52 -9.23 -9.19 -0.08
C ASN A 52 -8.11 -8.49 -0.87
N GLU A 53 -8.38 -7.31 -1.44
CA GLU A 53 -7.37 -6.51 -2.13
C GLU A 53 -6.24 -6.07 -1.19
N LEU A 54 -6.56 -5.79 0.09
CA LEU A 54 -5.54 -5.47 1.10
C LEU A 54 -4.66 -6.68 1.44
N GLU A 55 -5.23 -7.89 1.53
CA GLU A 55 -4.46 -9.12 1.73
C GLU A 55 -3.54 -9.43 0.54
N GLU A 56 -4.04 -9.29 -0.68
CA GLU A 56 -3.24 -9.46 -1.90
C GLU A 56 -2.08 -8.45 -1.94
N LEU A 57 -2.36 -7.21 -1.57
CA LEU A 57 -1.38 -6.13 -1.54
C LEU A 57 -0.31 -6.37 -0.46
N GLU A 58 -0.68 -6.88 0.71
CA GLU A 58 0.28 -7.30 1.75
C GLU A 58 1.26 -8.34 1.22
N MET A 59 0.76 -9.37 0.52
CA MET A 59 1.60 -10.40 -0.08
C MET A 59 2.55 -9.83 -1.14
N LEU A 60 2.03 -9.00 -2.05
CA LEU A 60 2.82 -8.35 -3.09
C LEU A 60 3.91 -7.44 -2.49
N TYR A 61 3.57 -6.68 -1.46
CA TYR A 61 4.53 -5.82 -0.78
C TYR A 61 5.64 -6.62 -0.11
N GLY A 62 5.32 -7.74 0.55
CA GLY A 62 6.32 -8.66 1.10
C GLY A 62 7.28 -9.22 0.05
N GLN A 63 6.78 -9.56 -1.15
CA GLN A 63 7.63 -9.99 -2.26
C GLN A 63 8.57 -8.88 -2.75
N VAL A 64 8.07 -7.65 -2.86
CA VAL A 64 8.87 -6.49 -3.24
C VAL A 64 9.98 -6.23 -2.23
N GLN A 65 9.68 -6.31 -0.93
CA GLN A 65 10.67 -6.16 0.13
C GLN A 65 11.79 -7.21 0.01
N LEU A 66 11.46 -8.48 -0.26
CA LEU A 66 12.46 -9.54 -0.48
C LEU A 66 13.39 -9.23 -1.66
N VAL A 67 12.83 -8.76 -2.78
CA VAL A 67 13.62 -8.36 -3.96
C VAL A 67 14.55 -7.21 -3.63
N TRP A 68 14.09 -6.20 -2.88
CA TRP A 68 14.93 -5.09 -2.45
C TRP A 68 16.08 -5.56 -1.53
N GLN A 69 15.81 -6.45 -0.59
CA GLN A 69 16.87 -7.01 0.27
C GLN A 69 17.89 -7.82 -0.53
N ALA A 70 17.43 -8.65 -1.49
CA ALA A 70 18.32 -9.40 -2.37
C ALA A 70 19.23 -8.47 -3.19
N ARG A 71 18.69 -7.38 -3.74
CA ARG A 71 19.47 -6.37 -4.47
C ARG A 71 20.53 -5.72 -3.59
N LYS A 72 20.19 -5.38 -2.34
CA LYS A 72 21.17 -4.82 -1.37
C LYS A 72 22.32 -5.79 -1.13
N ILE A 73 22.04 -7.08 -0.94
CA ILE A 73 23.08 -8.10 -0.72
C ILE A 73 24.00 -8.25 -1.94
N VAL A 74 23.44 -8.30 -3.15
CA VAL A 74 24.22 -8.43 -4.39
C VAL A 74 25.09 -7.20 -4.62
N ASN A 75 24.52 -6.00 -4.46
CA ASN A 75 25.23 -4.74 -4.72
C ASN A 75 26.26 -4.38 -3.64
N THR A 76 26.18 -4.97 -2.44
CA THR A 76 27.18 -4.76 -1.37
C THR A 76 28.43 -5.64 -1.57
N LYS A 77 28.35 -6.67 -2.42
CA LYS A 77 29.45 -7.62 -2.68
C LYS A 77 30.28 -7.26 -3.93
N VAL A 78 30.09 -6.08 -4.50
CA VAL A 78 30.87 -5.52 -5.61
C VAL A 78 31.68 -4.33 -5.13
#